data_AF-A0A6G3MN26-F1
#
_entry.id   AF-A0A6G3MN26-F1
#
_cell.length_a   1.000
_cell.length_b   1.000
_cell.length_c   1.000
_cell.angle_alpha   90.00
_cell.angle_beta   90.00
_cell.angle_gamma   90.00
#
_symmetry.space_group_name_H-M   'P 1'
#
loop_
_entity.id
_entity.type
_entity.pdbx_description
1 polymer ?
#
loop_
_entity_poly.entity_id
_entity_poly.type
_entity_poly.pdbx_seq_one_letter_code
_entity_poly.pdbx_strand_id
1 'polypeptide(L)'
;WALTAIPLTILLITSLIIVIFLPESPFYTYQKSPTNIKTQEILFYLYNGDRHLMNQAFETISKKTKDTKSCETISFKDFITNKDLLGPIIVTTLIAVLQQLSGINIVIFYLSEFIQAAKL
;
A
#
# COMPACT_ATOMS: atom_id res chain seq x y z
N TRP A 1 26.44 -0.24 15.67
CA TRP A 1 25.63 0.95 15.33
C TRP A 1 26.06 1.58 14.02
N ALA A 2 27.28 2.11 13.86
CA ALA A 2 27.69 2.71 12.59
C ALA A 2 27.75 1.71 11.42
N LEU A 3 28.32 0.52 11.65
CA LEU A 3 28.45 -0.52 10.61
C LEU A 3 27.10 -1.05 10.10
N THR A 4 26.10 -1.18 10.97
CA THR A 4 24.74 -1.63 10.63
C THR A 4 23.88 -0.53 10.00
N ALA A 5 24.24 0.75 10.18
CA ALA A 5 23.53 1.88 9.59
C ALA A 5 23.84 2.05 8.10
N ILE A 6 25.05 1.68 7.66
CA ILE A 6 25.50 1.80 6.27
C ILE A 6 24.58 1.07 5.26
N PRO A 7 24.21 -0.22 5.43
CA PRO A 7 23.30 -0.87 4.48
C PRO A 7 21.90 -0.26 4.48
N LEU A 8 21.42 0.22 5.63
CA LEU A 8 20.11 0.87 5.73
C LEU A 8 20.07 2.21 4.99
N THR A 9 21.14 3.00 5.10
CA THR A 9 21.24 4.28 4.38
C THR A 9 21.36 4.06 2.87
N ILE A 10 22.10 3.05 2.43
CA ILE A 10 22.17 2.67 1.01
C ILE A 10 20.77 2.29 0.50
N LEU A 11 20.05 1.41 1.21
CA LEU A 11 18.68 1.02 0.84
C LEU A 11 17.74 2.21 0.76
N LEU A 12 17.81 3.14 1.72
CA LEU A 12 16.98 4.34 1.74
C LEU A 12 17.28 5.26 0.54
N ILE A 13 18.56 5.49 0.24
CA ILE A 13 18.97 6.32 -0.91
C ILE A 13 18.52 5.67 -2.21
N THR A 14 18.72 4.36 -2.37
CA THR A 14 18.26 3.61 -3.55
C THR A 14 16.74 3.69 -3.70
N SER A 15 15.98 3.50 -2.60
CA SER A 15 14.52 3.64 -2.63
C SER A 15 14.08 5.05 -3.02
N LEU A 16 14.77 6.09 -2.54
CA LEU A 16 14.45 7.48 -2.87
C LEU A 16 14.67 7.76 -4.36
N ILE A 17 15.78 7.26 -4.92
CA ILE A 17 16.07 7.37 -6.35
C ILE A 17 14.97 6.68 -7.17
N ILE A 18 14.57 5.46 -6.78
CA ILE A 18 13.51 4.71 -7.49
C ILE A 18 12.18 5.47 -7.45
N VAL A 19 11.79 6.03 -6.30
CA VAL A 19 10.52 6.78 -6.15
C VAL A 19 10.47 8.01 -7.05
N ILE A 20 11.61 8.67 -7.32
CA ILE A 20 11.67 9.81 -8.25
C ILE A 20 11.34 9.39 -9.69
N PHE A 21 11.70 8.17 -10.09
CA PHE A 21 11.40 7.65 -11.43
C PHE A 21 10.03 6.97 -11.53
N LEU A 22 9.40 6.63 -10.40
CA LEU A 22 8.14 5.91 -10.40
C LEU A 22 6.99 6.86 -10.79
N PRO A 23 6.11 6.48 -11.73
CA PRO A 23 4.96 7.30 -12.06
C PRO A 23 4.05 7.47 -10.83
N GLU A 24 3.41 8.63 -10.74
CA GLU A 24 2.44 8.92 -9.68
C GLU A 24 1.24 7.96 -9.78
N SER A 25 0.57 7.71 -8.65
CA SER A 25 -0.58 6.80 -8.62
C SER A 25 -1.69 7.29 -9.57
N PRO A 26 -2.15 6.46 -10.53
CA PRO A 26 -3.15 6.88 -11.52
C PRO A 26 -4.49 7.26 -10.87
N PHE A 27 -4.83 6.68 -9.72
CA PHE A 27 -6.01 7.06 -8.94
C PHE A 27 -5.88 8.46 -8.34
N TYR A 28 -4.71 8.81 -7.81
CA TYR A 28 -4.46 10.12 -7.21
C TYR A 28 -4.44 11.21 -8.29
N THR A 29 -3.73 10.96 -9.40
CA THR A 29 -3.66 11.90 -10.53
C THR A 29 -5.05 12.16 -11.12
N TYR A 30 -5.90 11.14 -11.24
CA TYR A 30 -7.29 11.27 -11.72
C TYR A 30 -8.18 12.11 -10.80
N GLN A 31 -8.03 11.96 -9.49
CA GLN A 31 -8.80 12.73 -8.50
C GLN A 31 -8.39 14.21 -8.46
N LYS A 32 -7.08 14.49 -8.56
CA LYS A 32 -6.51 15.84 -8.47
C LYS A 32 -6.74 16.69 -9.71
N SER A 33 -6.69 16.08 -10.89
CA SER A 33 -6.97 16.76 -12.15
C SER A 33 -7.74 15.80 -13.06
N PRO A 34 -9.06 15.97 -13.24
CA PRO A 34 -9.87 15.12 -14.10
C PRO A 34 -9.57 15.30 -15.60
N THR A 35 -8.43 15.92 -15.93
CA THR A 35 -7.94 16.01 -17.31
C THR A 35 -7.42 14.63 -17.69
N ASN A 36 -8.28 13.84 -18.33
CA ASN A 36 -8.09 12.42 -18.66
C ASN A 36 -6.72 12.08 -19.29
N ILE A 37 -6.06 13.05 -19.92
CA ILE A 37 -4.81 12.89 -20.67
C ILE A 37 -3.66 12.38 -19.78
N LYS A 38 -3.37 13.01 -18.64
CA LYS A 38 -2.24 12.60 -17.79
C LYS A 38 -2.45 11.21 -17.19
N THR A 39 -3.67 10.91 -16.76
CA THR A 39 -4.03 9.59 -16.25
C THR A 39 -3.90 8.53 -17.35
N GLN A 40 -4.32 8.84 -18.58
CA GLN A 40 -4.18 7.94 -19.73
C GLN A 40 -2.71 7.71 -20.10
N GLU A 41 -1.86 8.73 -20.07
CA GLU A 41 -0.41 8.58 -20.31
C GLU A 41 0.26 7.68 -19.27
N ILE A 42 -0.05 7.87 -17.98
CA ILE A 42 0.46 7.03 -16.89
C ILE A 42 -0.03 5.58 -17.04
N LEU A 43 -1.32 5.38 -17.34
CA LEU A 43 -1.88 4.05 -17.57
C LEU A 43 -1.26 3.39 -18.81
N PHE A 44 -1.06 4.14 -19.89
CA PHE A 44 -0.43 3.65 -21.11
C PHE A 44 1.02 3.18 -20.84
N TYR A 45 1.77 3.95 -20.04
CA TYR A 45 3.09 3.55 -19.59
C TYR A 45 3.03 2.29 -18.71
N LEU A 46 2.11 2.22 -17.75
CA LEU A 46 1.96 1.09 -16.81
C LEU A 46 1.55 -0.21 -17.51
N TYR A 47 0.71 -0.12 -18.55
CA TYR A 47 0.27 -1.25 -19.37
C TYR A 47 1.16 -1.49 -20.61
N ASN A 48 2.36 -0.90 -20.64
CA ASN A 48 3.35 -1.13 -21.68
C ASN A 48 2.80 -0.89 -23.12
N GLY A 49 1.90 0.08 -23.25
CA GLY A 49 1.31 0.49 -24.52
C GLY A 49 0.00 -0.21 -24.92
N ASP A 50 -0.54 -1.11 -24.10
CA ASP A 50 -1.83 -1.76 -24.41
C ASP A 50 -3.01 -0.79 -24.21
N ARG A 51 -3.61 -0.36 -25.34
CA ARG A 51 -4.75 0.57 -25.35
C ARG A 51 -6.03 -0.04 -24.80
N HIS A 52 -6.23 -1.34 -24.96
CA HIS A 52 -7.44 -2.02 -24.50
C HIS A 52 -7.45 -2.12 -22.98
N LEU A 53 -6.35 -2.59 -22.38
CA LEU A 53 -6.19 -2.69 -20.93
C LEU A 53 -6.19 -1.30 -20.27
N MET A 54 -5.53 -0.32 -20.90
CA MET A 54 -5.54 1.07 -20.45
C MET A 54 -6.97 1.63 -20.37
N ASN A 55 -7.78 1.45 -21.41
CA ASN A 55 -9.16 1.93 -21.44
C ASN A 55 -10.03 1.27 -20.36
N GLN A 56 -9.92 -0.05 -20.19
CA GLN A 56 -10.65 -0.78 -19.16
C GLN A 56 -10.28 -0.32 -17.74
N ALA A 57 -8.99 -0.12 -17.47
CA ALA A 57 -8.51 0.38 -16.20
C ALA A 57 -8.97 1.82 -15.95
N PHE A 58 -8.92 2.67 -16.98
CA PHE A 58 -9.38 4.04 -16.93
C PHE A 58 -10.89 4.13 -16.61
N GLU A 59 -11.73 3.33 -17.27
CA GLU A 59 -13.17 3.24 -16.97
C GLU A 59 -13.43 2.78 -15.54
N THR A 60 -12.66 1.80 -15.06
CA THR A 60 -12.76 1.30 -13.68
C THR A 60 -12.44 2.40 -12.67
N ILE A 61 -11.38 3.18 -12.89
CA ILE A 61 -10.98 4.30 -12.04
C ILE A 61 -12.05 5.41 -12.06
N SER A 62 -12.57 5.73 -13.25
CA SER A 62 -13.63 6.72 -13.43
C SER A 62 -14.91 6.33 -12.68
N LYS A 63 -15.34 5.08 -12.80
CA LYS A 63 -16.51 4.56 -12.08
C LYS A 63 -16.31 4.62 -10.57
N LYS A 64 -15.19 4.09 -10.06
CA LYS A 64 -14.87 4.13 -8.62
C LYS A 64 -14.82 5.55 -8.07
N THR A 65 -14.28 6.50 -8.83
CA THR A 65 -14.18 7.89 -8.40
C THR A 65 -15.55 8.59 -8.40
N LYS A 66 -16.44 8.27 -9.34
CA LYS A 66 -17.83 8.77 -9.31
C LYS A 66 -18.59 8.22 -8.10
N ASP A 67 -18.42 6.94 -7.79
CA ASP A 67 -19.01 6.30 -6.61
C ASP A 67 -18.39 6.82 -5.29
N THR A 68 -17.11 7.24 -5.33
CA THR A 68 -16.41 7.79 -4.16
C THR A 68 -16.68 9.30 -3.97
N LYS A 69 -16.98 10.07 -5.02
CA LYS A 69 -17.36 11.49 -4.89
C LYS A 69 -18.68 11.68 -4.11
N SER A 70 -19.53 10.66 -4.04
CA SER A 70 -20.69 10.62 -3.14
C SER A 70 -20.33 10.27 -1.69
N CYS A 71 -19.12 9.78 -1.41
CA CYS A 71 -18.61 9.59 -0.07
C CYS A 71 -17.86 10.86 0.36
N GLU A 72 -18.43 11.59 1.33
CA GLU A 72 -17.73 12.69 2.00
C GLU A 72 -16.37 12.24 2.57
N THR A 73 -15.48 13.18 2.79
CA THR A 73 -14.20 12.94 3.47
C THR A 73 -14.44 12.18 4.78
N ILE A 74 -14.03 10.92 4.80
CA ILE A 74 -14.25 10.03 5.94
C ILE A 74 -13.44 10.55 7.13
N SER A 75 -14.14 10.94 8.20
CA SER A 75 -13.52 11.34 9.46
C SER A 75 -13.14 10.12 10.28
N PHE A 76 -12.17 10.24 11.19
CA PHE A 76 -11.81 9.18 12.14
C PHE A 76 -13.00 8.64 12.95
N LYS A 77 -14.02 9.48 13.17
CA LYS A 77 -15.27 9.08 13.86
C LYS A 77 -16.15 8.17 13.00
N ASP A 78 -16.09 8.31 11.68
CA ASP A 78 -16.90 7.54 10.73
C ASP A 78 -16.39 6.09 10.63
N PHE A 79 -15.12 5.85 10.92
CA PHE A 79 -14.56 4.49 10.99
C PHE A 79 -15.21 3.64 12.09
N ILE A 80 -15.64 4.25 13.19
CA ILE A 80 -16.30 3.55 14.30
C ILE A 80 -17.82 3.59 14.17
N THR A 81 -18.36 4.63 13.52
CA THR A 81 -19.81 4.86 13.43
C THR A 81 -20.44 4.17 12.21
N ASN A 82 -19.69 4.03 11.11
CA ASN A 82 -20.19 3.43 9.87
C ASN A 82 -20.08 1.90 9.89
N LYS A 83 -21.23 1.22 9.91
CA LYS A 83 -21.33 -0.25 9.94
C LYS A 83 -20.72 -0.93 8.72
N ASP A 84 -20.70 -0.26 7.56
CA ASP A 84 -20.11 -0.79 6.34
C ASP A 84 -18.57 -0.79 6.41
N LEU A 85 -17.98 0.11 7.19
CA LEU A 85 -16.53 0.19 7.42
C LEU A 85 -16.07 -0.70 8.58
N LEU A 86 -16.93 -0.91 9.59
CA LEU A 86 -16.59 -1.70 10.78
C LEU A 86 -16.21 -3.14 10.46
N GLY A 87 -16.91 -3.81 9.53
CA GLY A 87 -16.59 -5.19 9.15
C GLY A 87 -15.14 -5.36 8.66
N PRO A 88 -14.72 -4.65 7.60
CA PRO A 88 -13.34 -4.65 7.13
C PRO A 88 -12.31 -4.24 8.20
N ILE A 89 -12.62 -3.25 9.04
CA ILE A 89 -11.71 -2.78 10.10
C ILE A 89 -11.49 -3.85 11.16
N ILE A 90 -12.56 -4.50 11.63
CA ILE A 90 -12.46 -5.56 12.64
C ILE A 90 -11.63 -6.73 12.08
N VAL A 91 -11.89 -7.14 10.84
CA VAL A 91 -11.15 -8.24 10.21
C VAL A 91 -9.66 -7.88 10.05
N THR A 92 -9.34 -6.70 9.53
CA THR A 92 -7.94 -6.27 9.36
C THR A 92 -7.22 -6.11 10.70
N THR A 93 -7.90 -5.59 11.73
CA THR A 93 -7.36 -5.48 13.09
C THR A 93 -7.11 -6.86 13.70
N LEU A 94 -8.06 -7.78 13.56
CA LEU A 94 -7.93 -9.15 14.05
C LEU A 94 -6.76 -9.87 13.36
N ILE A 95 -6.61 -9.72 12.04
CA ILE A 95 -5.47 -10.27 11.30
C ILE A 95 -4.16 -9.69 11.83
N ALA A 96 -4.06 -8.37 12.03
CA ALA A 96 -2.85 -7.74 12.55
C ALA A 96 -2.50 -8.21 13.97
N VAL A 97 -3.50 -8.38 14.84
CA VAL A 97 -3.34 -8.89 16.20
C VAL A 97 -2.91 -10.35 16.18
N LEU A 98 -3.57 -11.21 15.40
CA LEU A 98 -3.19 -12.62 15.26
C LEU A 98 -1.78 -12.77 14.69
N GLN A 99 -1.39 -11.93 13.74
CA GLN A 99 -0.03 -11.90 13.20
C GLN A 99 1.00 -11.58 14.30
N GLN A 100 0.72 -10.63 15.19
CA GLN A 100 1.61 -10.30 16.32
C GLN A 100 1.60 -11.38 17.42
N LEU A 101 0.42 -11.92 17.75
CA LEU A 101 0.22 -12.96 18.75
C LEU A 101 0.74 -14.34 18.34
N SER A 102 1.01 -14.55 17.04
CA SER A 102 1.72 -15.75 16.56
C SER A 102 3.10 -15.93 17.21
N GLY A 103 3.61 -14.91 17.89
CA GLY A 103 4.90 -14.97 18.57
C GLY A 103 6.08 -14.91 17.61
N ILE A 104 5.85 -14.56 16.33
CA ILE A 104 6.92 -14.45 15.33
C ILE A 104 8.05 -13.53 15.80
N ASN A 105 7.74 -12.46 16.52
CA ASN A 105 8.74 -11.57 17.09
C ASN A 105 9.60 -12.30 18.14
N ILE A 106 9.01 -13.11 19.02
CA ILE A 106 9.73 -13.93 20.01
C ILE A 106 10.66 -14.90 19.28
N VAL A 107 10.15 -15.58 18.24
CA VAL A 107 10.95 -16.51 17.44
C VAL A 107 12.14 -15.79 16.80
N ILE A 108 11.94 -14.63 16.16
CA ILE A 108 13.02 -13.88 15.51
C ILE A 108 14.06 -13.39 16.53
N PHE A 109 13.63 -12.86 17.67
CA PHE A 109 14.54 -12.30 18.67
C PHE A 109 15.31 -13.38 19.43
N TYR A 110 14.66 -14.49 19.78
CA TYR A 110 15.23 -15.57 20.60
C TYR A 110 15.66 -16.79 19.78
N LEU A 111 15.69 -16.68 18.45
CA LEU A 111 16.06 -17.79 17.56
C LEU A 111 17.39 -18.43 17.95
N SER A 112 18.38 -17.61 18.27
CA SER A 112 19.71 -18.07 18.68
C SER A 112 19.67 -18.85 19.99
N GLU A 113 18.85 -18.43 20.95
CA GLU A 113 18.68 -19.12 22.24
C GLU A 113 17.96 -20.46 22.04
N PHE A 114 16.94 -20.51 21.18
CA PHE A 114 16.25 -21.75 20.83
C PHE A 114 17.19 -22.75 20.14
N ILE A 115 18.01 -22.30 19.18
CA ILE A 115 18.98 -23.15 18.47
C ILE A 115 20.01 -23.70 19.47
N GLN A 116 20.58 -22.84 20.32
CA GLN A 116 21.54 -23.26 21.34
C GLN A 116 20.93 -24.25 22.36
N ALA A 117 19.69 -24.00 22.80
CA ALA A 117 18.97 -24.89 23.71
C ALA A 117 18.66 -26.26 23.07
N ALA A 118 18.42 -26.27 21.75
CA ALA A 118 18.17 -27.49 20.99
C ALA A 118 19.45 -28.33 20.71
N LYS A 119 20.65 -27.82 21.06
CA LYS A 119 21.95 -28.46 20.79
C LYS A 119 22.14 -28.89 19.33
N LEU A 120 21.62 -28.09 18.40
CA LEU A 120 21.94 -28.11 16.97
C LEU A 120 23.07 -27.11 16.69
#